data_AF-A0A5Q0GZ43-F1
#
_entry.id   AF-A0A5Q0GZ43-F1
#
_cell.length_a   1.000
_cell.length_b   1.000
_cell.length_c   1.000
_cell.angle_alpha   90.00
_cell.angle_beta   90.00
_cell.angle_gamma   90.00
#
_symmetry.space_group_name_H-M   'P 1'
#
loop_
_entity.id
_entity.type
_entity.pdbx_description
1 polymer ?
#
loop_
_entity_poly.entity_id
_entity_poly.type
_entity_poly.pdbx_seq_one_letter_code
_entity_poly.pdbx_strand_id
1 'polypeptide(L)' 'MEPQVKTIDDFVALVGDELGLVIDREDVGRHLDEVAGWDSVLLLGLLTALERETGRRVPFADVLEATSLERIYALAVGA' A
#
# COMPACT_ATOMS: atom_id res chain seq x y z
N MET A 1 -4.75 17.94 6.71
CA MET A 1 -5.56 16.70 6.64
C MET A 1 -4.97 15.76 7.68
N GLU A 2 -5.79 15.20 8.56
CA GLU A 2 -5.33 14.16 9.47
C GLU A 2 -5.07 12.88 8.67
N PRO A 3 -4.03 12.08 9.01
CA PRO A 3 -3.74 10.87 8.28
C PRO A 3 -4.91 9.88 8.42
N GLN A 4 -5.50 9.45 7.30
CA GLN A 4 -6.63 8.52 7.31
C GLN A 4 -6.17 7.06 7.39
N VAL A 5 -5.00 6.73 6.85
CA VAL A 5 -4.43 5.39 6.94
C VAL A 5 -3.70 5.22 8.27
N LYS A 6 -4.35 4.56 9.23
CA LYS A 6 -3.77 4.28 10.56
C LYS A 6 -3.73 2.80 10.90
N THR A 7 -4.51 1.99 10.19
CA THR A 7 -4.61 0.53 10.37
C THR A 7 -4.45 -0.21 9.04
N ILE A 8 -4.24 -1.53 9.11
CA ILE A 8 -4.23 -2.39 7.91
C ILE A 8 -5.60 -2.39 7.23
N ASP A 9 -6.69 -2.28 7.98
CA ASP A 9 -8.03 -2.28 7.40
C ASP A 9 -8.29 -0.98 6.60
N ASP A 10 -7.79 0.17 7.07
CA ASP A 10 -7.81 1.43 6.31
C ASP A 10 -6.99 1.33 5.02
N PHE A 11 -5.87 0.60 5.09
CA PHE A 11 -4.98 0.40 3.95
C PHE A 11 -5.59 -0.54 2.90
N VAL A 12 -6.26 -1.61 3.31
CA VAL A 12 -7.03 -2.48 2.42
C VAL A 12 -8.12 -1.68 1.69
N ALA A 13 -8.85 -0.81 2.41
CA ALA A 13 -9.84 0.07 1.81
C ALA A 13 -9.20 1.03 0.79
N LEU A 14 -8.07 1.67 1.13
CA LEU A 14 -7.34 2.55 0.22
C LEU A 14 -6.93 1.84 -1.07
N VAL A 15 -6.37 0.63 -0.95
CA VAL A 15 -5.93 -0.16 -2.11
C VAL A 15 -7.12 -0.50 -3.01
N GLY A 16 -8.27 -0.84 -2.43
CA GLY A 16 -9.50 -1.06 -3.19
C GLY A 16 -10.00 0.19 -3.90
N ASP A 17 -10.06 1.32 -3.19
CA ASP A 17 -10.61 2.57 -3.73
C ASP A 17 -9.70 3.21 -4.79
N GLU A 18 -8.38 3.19 -4.59
CA GLU A 18 -7.42 3.86 -5.48
C GLU A 18 -6.91 2.97 -6.61
N LEU A 19 -6.77 1.66 -6.37
CA LEU A 19 -6.19 0.72 -7.36
C LEU A 19 -7.23 -0.21 -7.97
N GLY A 20 -8.47 -0.23 -7.46
CA GLY A 20 -9.53 -1.12 -7.95
C GLY A 20 -9.29 -2.59 -7.63
N LEU A 21 -8.43 -2.90 -6.65
CA LEU A 21 -8.11 -4.27 -6.26
C LEU A 21 -9.08 -4.79 -5.21
N VAL A 22 -9.56 -6.02 -5.39
CA VAL A 22 -10.38 -6.72 -4.40
C VAL A 22 -9.46 -7.61 -3.60
N ILE A 23 -8.94 -7.09 -2.48
CA ILE A 23 -8.04 -7.80 -1.58
C ILE A 23 -8.58 -7.80 -0.16
N ASP A 24 -8.15 -8.76 0.64
CA ASP A 24 -8.40 -8.79 2.07
C ASP A 24 -7.10 -8.65 2.89
N ARG A 25 -7.23 -8.75 4.22
CA ARG A 25 -6.10 -8.63 5.15
C ARG A 25 -5.08 -9.76 5.01
N GLU A 26 -5.50 -10.96 4.61
CA GLU A 26 -4.60 -12.08 4.40
C GLU A 26 -3.75 -11.88 3.15
N ASP A 27 -4.31 -11.27 2.11
CA ASP A 27 -3.59 -10.94 0.88
C ASP A 27 -2.47 -9.90 1.10
N VAL A 28 -2.63 -8.99 2.07
CA VAL A 28 -1.65 -7.94 2.36
C VAL A 28 -0.27 -8.51 2.77
N GLY A 29 -0.27 -9.67 3.44
CA GLY A 29 0.94 -10.37 3.87
C GLY A 29 1.57 -11.28 2.80
N ARG A 30 0.89 -11.49 1.67
CA ARG A 30 1.40 -12.34 0.57
C ARG A 30 2.48 -11.63 -0.24
N HIS A 31 3.20 -12.40 -1.05
CA HIS A 31 4.06 -11.80 -2.05
C HIS A 31 3.22 -10.99 -3.05
N LEU A 32 3.71 -9.83 -3.49
CA LEU A 32 3.00 -8.98 -4.45
C LEU A 32 2.57 -9.73 -5.72
N ASP A 33 3.40 -10.65 -6.21
CA ASP A 33 3.10 -11.48 -7.39
C ASP A 33 1.97 -12.51 -7.16
N GLU A 34 1.59 -12.75 -5.90
CA GLU A 34 0.49 -13.63 -5.50
C GLU A 34 -0.82 -12.86 -5.26
N VAL A 35 -0.77 -11.53 -5.25
CA VAL A 35 -1.95 -10.68 -5.08
C VAL A 35 -2.70 -10.60 -6.40
N ALA A 36 -3.94 -11.09 -6.41
CA ALA A 36 -4.75 -11.12 -7.62
C ALA A 36 -5.00 -9.71 -8.18
N GLY A 37 -4.67 -9.52 -9.46
CA GLY A 37 -4.81 -8.23 -10.14
C GLY A 37 -3.66 -7.24 -9.91
N TRP A 38 -2.65 -7.61 -9.12
CA TRP A 38 -1.48 -6.77 -8.93
C TRP A 38 -0.64 -6.62 -10.22
N ASP A 39 -0.14 -5.41 -10.44
CA ASP A 39 0.83 -5.06 -11.48
C ASP A 39 1.81 -4.04 -10.89
N SER A 40 3.09 -4.16 -11.26
CA SER A 40 4.16 -3.18 -11.03
C SER A 40 3.77 -1.72 -11.29
N VAL A 41 2.87 -1.44 -12.24
CA VAL A 41 2.38 -0.07 -12.52
C VAL A 41 1.53 0.48 -11.37
N LEU A 42 0.80 -0.39 -10.65
CA LEU A 42 -0.04 -0.01 -9.51
C LEU A 42 0.80 0.46 -8.32
N LEU A 43 2.08 0.10 -8.26
CA LEU A 43 2.99 0.52 -7.18
C LEU A 43 3.17 2.05 -7.13
N LEU A 44 3.26 2.71 -8.29
CA LEU A 44 3.35 4.19 -8.33
C LEU A 44 2.04 4.86 -7.91
N GLY A 45 0.90 4.27 -8.29
CA GLY A 45 -0.42 4.71 -7.84
C GLY A 45 -0.55 4.59 -6.33
N LEU A 46 -0.19 3.42 -5.78
CA LEU A 46 -0.21 3.15 -4.35
C LEU A 46 0.70 4.10 -3.58
N LEU A 47 1.92 4.32 -4.07
CA LEU A 47 2.86 5.26 -3.47
C LEU A 47 2.26 6.66 -3.39
N THR A 48 1.69 7.16 -4.50
CA THR A 48 1.09 8.49 -4.57
C THR A 48 -0.10 8.61 -3.61
N ALA A 49 -0.95 7.59 -3.54
CA ALA A 49 -2.08 7.54 -2.61
C ALA A 49 -1.60 7.55 -1.15
N LEU A 50 -0.60 6.74 -0.80
CA LEU A 50 -0.04 6.69 0.55
C LEU A 50 0.59 8.01 0.97
N GLU A 51 1.36 8.68 0.11
CA GLU A 51 1.95 9.98 0.43
C GLU A 51 0.87 11.05 0.64
N ARG A 52 -0.21 11.00 -0.15
CA ARG A 52 -1.36 11.89 -0.02
C ARG A 52 -2.11 11.67 1.30
N GLU A 53 -2.40 10.42 1.65
CA GLU A 53 -3.18 10.08 2.83
C GLU A 53 -2.39 10.19 4.13
N THR A 54 -1.09 9.89 4.12
CA THR A 54 -0.25 9.99 5.33
C THR A 54 0.38 11.37 5.49
N GLY A 55 0.42 12.17 4.43
CA GLY A 55 1.17 13.44 4.39
C GLY A 55 2.68 13.26 4.52
N ARG A 56 3.18 12.02 4.38
CA ARG A 56 4.60 11.67 4.51
C ARG A 56 5.13 11.19 3.18
N ARG A 57 6.38 11.53 2.89
CA ARG A 57 7.07 10.91 1.76
C ARG A 57 7.48 9.49 2.11
N VAL A 58 7.28 8.58 1.16
CA VAL A 58 7.71 7.19 1.29
C VAL A 58 8.87 6.98 0.31
N PRO A 59 10.04 6.50 0.77
CA PRO A 59 11.18 6.31 -0.12
C PRO A 59 10.87 5.27 -1.20
N PHE A 60 10.83 5.70 -2.47
CA PHE A 60 10.51 4.81 -3.58
C PHE A 60 11.44 3.60 -3.68
N ALA A 61 12.73 3.78 -3.36
CA ALA A 61 13.70 2.69 -3.33
C ALA A 61 13.30 1.59 -2.32
N ASP A 62 12.90 1.97 -1.11
CA ASP A 62 12.49 1.02 -0.08
C ASP A 62 11.18 0.30 -0.47
N VAL A 63 10.29 0.98 -1.20
CA VAL A 63 9.05 0.40 -1.73
C VAL A 63 9.34 -0.62 -2.85
N LEU A 64 10.34 -0.37 -3.70
CA LEU A 64 10.76 -1.33 -4.72
C LEU A 64 11.36 -2.61 -4.12
N GLU A 65 11.97 -2.50 -2.93
CA GLU A 65 12.50 -3.65 -2.18
C GLU A 65 11.43 -4.38 -1.35
N ALA A 66 10.24 -3.79 -1.22
CA ALA A 66 9.15 -4.40 -0.47
C ALA A 66 8.52 -5.55 -1.26
N THR A 67 8.44 -6.72 -0.63
CA THR A 67 7.93 -7.95 -1.25
C THR A 67 6.43 -8.16 -1.05
N SER A 68 5.78 -7.35 -0.20
CA SER A 68 4.37 -7.46 0.17
C SER A 68 3.76 -6.08 0.43
N LEU A 69 2.43 -6.00 0.33
CA LEU A 69 1.68 -4.78 0.63
C LEU A 69 1.82 -4.37 2.10
N GLU A 70 1.97 -5.35 3.02
CA GLU A 70 2.21 -5.10 4.44
C GLU A 70 3.48 -4.29 4.68
N ARG A 71 4.57 -4.63 3.97
CA ARG A 71 5.84 -3.94 4.12
C ARG A 71 5.79 -2.53 3.55
N ILE A 72 5.07 -2.32 2.46
CA ILE A 72 4.80 -1.00 1.90
C ILE A 72 4.02 -0.14 2.90
N TYR A 73 2.97 -0.71 3.51
CA TYR A 73 2.20 -0.04 4.55
C TYR A 73 3.08 0.38 5.73
N ALA A 74 3.93 -0.52 6.24
CA ALA A 74 4.85 -0.23 7.35
C ALA A 74 5.77 0.96 7.05
N LEU A 75 6.34 1.02 5.83
CA LEU A 75 7.15 2.15 5.37
C LEU A 75 6.37 3.47 5.37
N ALA A 76 5.11 3.44 4.95
CA ALA A 76 4.25 4.62 4.88
C ALA A 76 3.86 5.17 6.26
N VAL A 77 3.50 4.29 7.19
CA VAL A 77 3.14 4.69 8.57
C VAL A 77 4.37 4.88 9.46
N GLY A 78 5.56 4.47 9.03
CA GLY A 78 6.80 4.52 9.79
C GLY A 78 6.81 3.58 10.99
N ALA A 79 6.24 2.39 10.83
CA ALA A 79 6.22 1.33 11.84
C ALA A 79 7.41 0.38 11.66
#